data_AF-A0A7E5W7B1-F1
#
_entry.id   AF-A0A7E5W7B1-F1
#
_cell.length_a   1.000
_cell.length_b   1.000
_cell.length_c   1.000
_cell.angle_alpha   90.00
_cell.angle_beta   90.00
_cell.angle_gamma   90.00
#
_symmetry.space_group_name_H-M   'P 1'
#
loop_
_entity.id
_entity.type
_entity.pdbx_description
1 polymer ?
#
loop_
_entity_poly.entity_id
_entity_poly.type
_entity_poly.pdbx_seq_one_letter_code
_entity_poly.pdbx_strand_id
1 'polypeptide(L)'
;MYEHRLRQTDESRALEALRTVVPAAATAQRAAVAVQARLERTAHTNTNWLLRASRAYTSWVRFYSGYPRDVKEYLDAKQLHLGHAAKAFALRDAPATLARRVKSNPSNKEKPSNRLTIHKDEEKKRPGFEKAKFGSFGSRAAQRQSSMHTASEFDSGLSTLDQSQPKNKKKKNK
;
A
#
# COMPACT_ATOMS: atom_id res chain seq x y z
N MET A 1 -0.14 -27.54 -24.08
CA MET A 1 -0.31 -26.92 -22.75
C MET A 1 0.97 -27.14 -21.98
N TYR A 2 1.76 -26.09 -21.72
CA TYR A 2 3.05 -26.21 -21.04
C TYR A 2 2.86 -26.00 -19.53
N GLU A 3 2.96 -27.07 -18.74
CA GLU A 3 3.14 -26.96 -17.28
C GLU A 3 4.55 -26.45 -16.99
N HIS A 4 4.71 -25.14 -16.79
CA HIS A 4 5.92 -24.59 -16.18
C HIS A 4 5.80 -24.69 -14.66
N ARG A 5 5.86 -25.92 -14.12
CA ARG A 5 6.03 -26.11 -12.68
C ARG A 5 7.46 -25.67 -12.32
N LEU A 6 7.59 -24.56 -11.59
CA LEU A 6 8.87 -24.14 -11.04
C LEU A 6 9.49 -25.32 -10.29
N ARG A 7 10.62 -25.83 -10.78
CA ARG A 7 11.33 -26.94 -10.14
C ARG A 7 11.67 -26.52 -8.72
N GLN A 8 11.36 -27.38 -7.76
CA GLN A 8 11.80 -27.18 -6.38
C GLN A 8 13.33 -27.16 -6.40
N THR A 9 13.90 -25.99 -6.10
CA THR A 9 15.34 -25.79 -6.06
C THR A 9 15.94 -26.57 -4.90
N ASP A 10 17.17 -27.04 -5.05
CA ASP A 10 17.89 -27.70 -3.97
C ASP A 10 18.13 -26.72 -2.80
N GLU A 11 17.46 -26.98 -1.67
CA GLU A 11 17.52 -26.15 -0.46
C GLU A 11 18.71 -26.51 0.44
N SER A 12 19.47 -27.56 0.12
CA SER A 12 20.54 -28.11 0.96
C SER A 12 21.57 -27.06 1.35
N ARG A 13 21.99 -26.23 0.39
CA ARG A 13 22.96 -25.15 0.62
C ARG A 13 22.45 -24.12 1.64
N ALA A 14 21.18 -23.74 1.53
CA ALA A 14 20.59 -22.75 2.44
C ALA A 14 20.42 -23.35 3.85
N LEU A 15 19.99 -24.59 3.94
CA LEU A 15 19.82 -25.29 5.21
C LEU A 15 21.15 -25.52 5.93
N GLU A 16 22.22 -25.88 5.21
CA GLU A 16 23.55 -26.04 5.79
C GLU A 16 24.11 -24.71 6.32
N ALA A 17 23.88 -23.60 5.63
CA ALA A 17 24.28 -22.28 6.12
C ALA A 17 23.65 -21.95 7.50
N LEU A 18 22.43 -22.40 7.77
CA LEU A 18 21.74 -22.17 9.05
C LEU A 18 22.38 -22.90 10.23
N ARG A 19 23.16 -23.97 9.97
CA ARG A 19 23.90 -24.68 11.03
C ARG A 19 25.00 -23.83 11.62
N THR A 20 25.56 -22.89 10.86
CA THR A 20 26.54 -21.93 11.39
C THR A 20 25.93 -21.00 12.43
N VAL A 21 24.64 -20.66 12.27
CA VAL A 21 23.90 -19.78 13.18
C VAL A 21 23.42 -20.53 14.43
N VAL A 22 23.12 -21.83 14.30
CA VAL A 22 22.68 -22.69 15.40
C VAL A 22 23.49 -24.00 15.39
N PRO A 23 24.76 -23.98 15.86
CA PRO A 23 25.64 -25.14 15.79
C PRO A 23 25.20 -26.30 16.70
N ALA A 24 24.41 -26.01 17.75
CA ALA A 24 23.87 -27.02 18.66
C ALA A 24 22.77 -27.89 18.04
N ALA A 25 22.26 -27.55 16.84
CA ALA A 25 21.20 -28.32 16.20
C ALA A 25 21.75 -29.60 15.53
N ALA A 26 21.16 -30.74 15.87
CA ALA A 26 21.58 -32.05 15.36
C ALA A 26 21.44 -32.19 13.82
N THR A 27 20.42 -31.55 13.23
CA THR A 27 20.17 -31.59 11.78
C THR A 27 19.95 -30.18 11.23
N ALA A 28 20.18 -29.99 9.94
CA ALA A 28 19.98 -28.70 9.26
C ALA A 28 18.52 -28.22 9.35
N GLN A 29 17.55 -29.13 9.28
CA GLN A 29 16.12 -28.84 9.46
C GLN A 29 15.82 -28.35 10.88
N ARG A 30 16.44 -28.96 11.91
CA ARG A 30 16.30 -28.46 13.28
C ARG A 30 16.96 -27.10 13.46
N ALA A 31 18.08 -26.84 12.80
CA ALA A 31 18.69 -25.52 12.78
C ALA A 31 17.73 -24.47 12.19
N ALA A 32 17.09 -24.78 11.06
CA ALA A 32 16.09 -23.90 10.44
C ALA A 32 14.91 -23.60 11.36
N VAL A 33 14.34 -24.62 12.01
CA VAL A 33 13.25 -24.45 12.98
C VAL A 33 13.70 -23.59 14.18
N ALA A 34 14.91 -23.80 14.69
CA ALA A 34 15.45 -23.01 15.80
C ALA A 34 15.67 -21.54 15.41
N VAL A 35 16.20 -21.28 14.21
CA VAL A 35 16.34 -19.93 13.66
C VAL A 35 14.97 -19.27 13.53
N GLN A 36 13.99 -19.96 12.93
CA GLN A 36 12.63 -19.45 12.79
C GLN A 36 12.01 -19.11 14.15
N ALA A 37 12.13 -20.00 15.13
CA ALA A 37 11.62 -19.78 16.48
C ALA A 37 12.26 -18.56 17.15
N ARG A 38 13.57 -18.34 16.92
CA ARG A 38 14.30 -17.16 17.42
C ARG A 38 13.81 -15.88 16.75
N LEU A 39 13.65 -15.86 15.43
CA LEU A 39 13.13 -14.69 14.69
C LEU A 39 11.73 -14.32 15.17
N GLU A 40 10.84 -15.31 15.29
CA GLU A 40 9.49 -15.07 15.80
C GLU A 40 9.49 -14.56 17.23
N ARG A 41 10.32 -15.14 18.11
CA ARG A 41 10.46 -14.64 19.47
C ARG A 41 10.88 -13.17 19.47
N THR A 42 11.90 -12.82 18.69
CA THR A 42 12.38 -11.43 18.56
C THR A 42 11.30 -10.49 18.04
N ALA A 43 10.52 -10.90 17.03
CA ALA A 43 9.41 -10.08 16.55
C ALA A 43 8.35 -9.85 17.64
N HIS A 44 8.11 -10.85 18.49
CA HIS A 44 7.08 -10.81 19.53
C HIS A 44 7.56 -10.25 20.88
N THR A 45 8.86 -10.00 21.09
CA THR A 45 9.36 -9.42 22.35
C THR A 45 8.92 -7.97 22.54
N ASN A 46 8.71 -7.22 21.45
CA ASN A 46 8.30 -5.82 21.49
C ASN A 46 7.16 -5.55 20.52
N THR A 47 6.15 -4.81 20.98
CA THR A 47 5.00 -4.40 20.17
C THR A 47 5.39 -3.58 18.94
N ASN A 48 6.48 -2.79 19.01
CA ASN A 48 7.01 -2.03 17.88
C ASN A 48 7.60 -2.93 16.79
N TRP A 49 8.36 -3.97 17.16
CA TRP A 49 8.90 -4.94 16.20
C TRP A 49 7.78 -5.71 15.52
N LEU A 50 6.81 -6.19 16.31
CA LEU A 50 5.65 -6.91 15.80
C LEU A 50 4.83 -6.05 14.82
N LEU A 51 4.65 -4.77 15.14
CA LEU A 51 3.96 -3.83 14.26
C LEU A 51 4.74 -3.57 12.96
N ARG A 52 6.06 -3.41 13.02
CA ARG A 52 6.92 -3.25 11.84
C ARG A 52 6.85 -4.47 10.92
N ALA A 53 6.97 -5.68 11.49
CA ALA A 53 6.82 -6.92 10.75
C ALA A 53 5.43 -7.04 10.09
N SER A 54 4.37 -6.70 10.83
CA SER A 54 2.99 -6.70 10.30
C SER A 54 2.80 -5.69 9.17
N ARG A 55 3.43 -4.51 9.25
CA ARG A 55 3.43 -3.51 8.18
C ARG A 55 4.17 -4.00 6.94
N ALA A 56 5.35 -4.59 7.11
CA ALA A 56 6.14 -5.14 6.02
C ALA A 56 5.39 -6.24 5.26
N TYR A 57 4.78 -7.17 5.99
CA TYR A 57 3.90 -8.19 5.42
C TYR A 57 2.74 -7.55 4.64
N THR A 58 2.06 -6.57 5.22
CA THR A 58 0.91 -5.93 4.56
C THR A 58 1.32 -5.13 3.32
N SER A 59 2.48 -4.46 3.31
CA SER A 59 2.99 -3.82 2.10
C SER A 59 3.34 -4.82 1.01
N TRP A 60 3.94 -5.96 1.38
CA TRP A 60 4.25 -7.03 0.44
C TRP A 60 2.98 -7.63 -0.18
N VAL A 61 1.94 -7.89 0.61
CA VAL A 61 0.64 -8.36 0.09
C VAL A 61 0.04 -7.38 -0.91
N ARG A 62 0.11 -6.06 -0.62
CA ARG A 62 -0.38 -5.01 -1.53
C ARG A 62 0.44 -4.90 -2.81
N PHE A 63 1.76 -5.03 -2.69
CA PHE A 63 2.66 -5.06 -3.83
C PHE A 63 2.33 -6.25 -4.74
N TYR A 64 2.18 -7.45 -4.15
CA TYR A 64 1.86 -8.67 -4.89
C TYR A 64 0.50 -8.59 -5.59
N SER A 65 -0.52 -8.00 -4.95
CA SER A 65 -1.83 -7.82 -5.59
C SER A 65 -1.81 -6.79 -6.73
N GLY A 66 -0.81 -5.90 -6.74
CA GLY A 66 -0.60 -4.84 -7.72
C GLY A 66 0.01 -5.28 -9.05
N TYR A 67 0.39 -6.56 -9.22
CA TYR A 67 0.97 -7.01 -10.49
C TYR A 67 0.03 -6.78 -11.69
N PRO A 68 0.59 -6.43 -12.87
CA PRO A 68 -0.19 -6.31 -14.11
C PRO A 68 -0.78 -7.67 -14.52
N ARG A 69 -1.81 -7.65 -15.37
CA ARG A 69 -2.55 -8.86 -15.76
C ARG A 69 -1.62 -9.93 -16.35
N ASP A 70 -0.70 -9.53 -17.22
CA ASP A 70 0.22 -10.42 -17.92
C ASP A 70 1.14 -11.20 -16.97
N VAL A 71 1.48 -10.60 -15.82
CA VAL A 71 2.31 -11.25 -14.78
C VAL A 71 1.47 -12.13 -13.87
N LYS A 72 0.19 -11.80 -13.66
CA LYS A 72 -0.74 -12.57 -12.82
C LYS A 72 -1.05 -13.96 -13.39
N GLU A 73 -0.82 -14.17 -14.69
CA GLU A 73 -0.91 -15.51 -15.30
C GLU A 73 0.10 -16.49 -14.69
N TYR A 74 1.27 -15.99 -14.27
CA TYR A 74 2.32 -16.80 -13.64
C TYR A 74 2.35 -16.63 -12.11
N LEU A 75 1.97 -15.45 -11.61
CA LEU A 75 1.99 -15.08 -10.19
C LEU A 75 0.57 -14.84 -9.66
N ASP A 76 -0.25 -15.90 -9.65
CA ASP A 76 -1.62 -15.80 -9.18
C ASP A 76 -1.69 -15.60 -7.65
N ALA A 77 -2.23 -14.45 -7.23
CA ALA A 77 -2.43 -14.11 -5.82
C ALA A 77 -3.43 -15.03 -5.12
N LYS A 78 -4.33 -15.70 -5.85
CA LYS A 78 -5.32 -16.62 -5.28
C LYS A 78 -4.70 -17.95 -4.87
N GLN A 79 -3.65 -18.38 -5.56
CA GLN A 79 -2.92 -19.62 -5.28
C GLN A 79 -1.86 -19.43 -4.19
N LEU A 80 -1.56 -18.18 -3.83
CA LEU A 80 -0.58 -17.85 -2.81
C LEU A 80 -1.15 -18.09 -1.39
N HIS A 81 -0.51 -18.99 -0.64
CA HIS A 81 -0.88 -19.21 0.76
C HIS A 81 -0.34 -18.10 1.68
N LEU A 82 -1.18 -17.10 1.94
CA LEU A 82 -0.85 -15.93 2.76
C LEU A 82 -0.33 -16.27 4.17
N GLY A 83 -0.71 -17.42 4.73
CA GLY A 83 -0.16 -17.90 6.00
C GLY A 83 1.33 -18.24 5.93
N HIS A 84 1.80 -18.84 4.82
CA HIS A 84 3.22 -19.14 4.65
C HIS A 84 4.03 -17.86 4.46
N ALA A 85 3.47 -16.90 3.71
CA ALA A 85 4.07 -15.59 3.58
C ALA A 85 4.19 -14.89 4.94
N ALA A 86 3.14 -14.90 5.77
CA ALA A 86 3.19 -14.32 7.13
C ALA A 86 4.32 -14.94 7.98
N LYS A 87 4.50 -16.27 7.89
CA LYS A 87 5.58 -17.00 8.57
C LYS A 87 6.98 -16.48 8.20
N ALA A 88 7.21 -16.14 6.93
CA ALA A 88 8.48 -15.57 6.45
C ALA A 88 8.78 -14.18 7.06
N PHE A 89 7.77 -13.43 7.48
CA PHE A 89 7.93 -12.18 8.25
C PHE A 89 8.00 -12.40 9.77
N ALA A 90 8.19 -13.65 10.22
CA ALA A 90 8.23 -14.04 11.63
C ALA A 90 6.92 -13.75 12.40
N LEU A 91 5.79 -13.71 11.67
CA LEU A 91 4.45 -13.48 12.22
C LEU A 91 3.74 -14.81 12.48
N ARG A 92 3.00 -14.87 13.58
CA ARG A 92 2.23 -16.06 14.00
C ARG A 92 0.73 -15.91 13.79
N ASP A 93 0.25 -14.68 13.65
CA ASP A 93 -1.17 -14.41 13.56
C ASP A 93 -1.71 -14.64 12.14
N ALA A 94 -3.02 -14.92 12.06
CA ALA A 94 -3.71 -15.06 10.79
C ALA A 94 -3.64 -13.76 9.93
N PRO A 95 -3.65 -13.84 8.59
CA PRO A 95 -3.60 -12.66 7.71
C PRO A 95 -4.62 -11.56 8.06
N ALA A 96 -5.83 -11.93 8.49
CA ALA A 96 -6.89 -10.99 8.86
C ALA A 96 -6.57 -10.18 10.13
N THR A 97 -5.95 -10.79 11.15
CA THR A 97 -5.56 -10.08 12.39
C THR A 97 -4.39 -9.13 12.12
N LEU A 98 -3.44 -9.52 11.26
CA LEU A 98 -2.32 -8.68 10.84
C LEU A 98 -2.81 -7.41 10.12
N ALA A 99 -3.77 -7.56 9.20
CA ALA A 99 -4.39 -6.43 8.52
C ALA A 99 -5.10 -5.47 9.50
N ARG A 100 -5.79 -6.01 10.51
CA ARG A 100 -6.42 -5.20 11.58
C ARG A 100 -5.38 -4.47 12.43
N ARG A 101 -4.30 -5.15 12.83
CA ARG A 101 -3.20 -4.57 13.65
C ARG A 101 -2.57 -3.36 12.97
N VAL A 102 -2.32 -3.43 11.67
CA VAL A 102 -1.76 -2.31 10.90
C VAL A 102 -2.77 -1.17 10.77
N LYS A 103 -4.06 -1.47 10.63
CA LYS A 103 -5.13 -0.47 10.54
C LYS A 103 -5.38 0.25 11.87
N SER A 104 -5.30 -0.47 13.00
CA SER A 104 -5.53 0.09 14.34
C SER A 104 -4.36 0.96 14.82
N ASN A 105 -3.16 0.76 14.29
CA ASN A 105 -2.02 1.62 14.54
C ASN A 105 -1.53 2.24 13.21
N PRO A 106 -2.26 3.25 12.69
CA PRO A 106 -1.77 4.00 11.55
C PRO A 106 -0.45 4.64 11.97
N SER A 107 0.62 4.39 11.20
CA SER A 107 1.84 5.17 11.37
C SER A 107 1.44 6.63 11.31
N ASN A 108 1.95 7.46 12.21
CA ASN A 108 1.93 8.89 11.99
C ASN A 108 2.74 9.10 10.72
N LYS A 109 2.07 9.04 9.57
CA LYS A 109 2.64 9.37 8.28
C LYS A 109 2.81 10.87 8.42
N GLU A 110 4.02 11.29 8.82
CA GLU A 110 4.51 12.56 8.32
C GLU A 110 4.19 12.53 6.83
N LYS A 111 3.23 13.37 6.44
CA LYS A 111 2.85 13.45 5.04
C LYS A 111 4.14 13.75 4.32
N PRO A 112 4.52 12.95 3.30
CA PRO A 112 5.75 13.23 2.58
C PRO A 112 5.65 14.69 2.16
N SER A 113 6.52 15.55 2.68
CA SER A 113 6.49 16.98 2.39
C SER A 113 7.05 17.18 0.99
N ASN A 114 6.35 16.63 0.00
CA ASN A 114 6.63 16.87 -1.40
C ASN A 114 6.03 18.22 -1.75
N ARG A 115 6.66 18.95 -2.68
CA ARG A 115 6.21 20.28 -3.13
C ARG A 115 4.76 20.32 -3.67
N LEU A 116 4.16 19.16 -3.96
CA LEU A 116 2.75 19.00 -4.37
C LEU A 116 1.78 18.72 -3.21
N THR A 117 2.24 18.56 -1.97
CA THR A 117 1.32 18.38 -0.83
C THR A 117 0.65 19.71 -0.52
N ILE A 118 -0.65 19.78 -0.84
CA ILE A 118 -1.49 20.89 -0.41
C ILE A 118 -1.54 20.86 1.12
N HIS A 119 -0.87 21.82 1.76
CA HIS A 119 -1.00 22.04 3.19
C HIS A 119 -2.45 22.45 3.47
N LYS A 120 -3.05 21.92 4.55
CA LYS A 120 -4.45 22.21 4.92
C LYS A 120 -4.71 23.72 5.08
N ASP A 121 -3.66 24.50 5.29
CA ASP A 121 -3.72 25.95 5.43
C ASP A 121 -3.96 26.66 4.07
N GLU A 122 -3.51 26.06 2.96
CA GLU A 122 -3.78 26.52 1.58
C GLU A 122 -5.19 26.14 1.10
N GLU A 123 -5.79 25.08 1.67
CA GLU A 123 -7.18 24.70 1.37
C GLU A 123 -8.19 25.77 1.86
N LYS A 124 -7.89 26.47 2.97
CA LYS A 124 -8.79 27.49 3.55
C LYS A 124 -8.81 28.81 2.78
N LYS A 125 -7.80 29.06 1.93
CA LYS A 125 -7.69 30.31 1.15
C LYS A 125 -8.26 30.21 -0.26
N ARG A 126 -8.73 29.03 -0.69
CA ARG A 126 -9.38 28.87 -2.00
C ARG A 126 -10.81 29.42 -1.91
N PRO A 127 -11.13 30.54 -2.59
CA PRO A 127 -12.50 31.02 -2.64
C PRO A 127 -13.32 30.00 -3.45
N GLY A 128 -14.27 29.31 -2.79
CA GLY A 128 -15.28 28.52 -3.51
C GLY A 128 -15.53 27.07 -3.08
N PHE A 129 -15.31 26.65 -1.83
CA PHE A 129 -15.98 25.44 -1.32
C PHE A 129 -16.14 25.43 0.20
N GLU A 130 -17.32 25.83 0.69
CA GLU A 130 -17.73 25.54 2.07
C GLU A 130 -17.86 24.03 2.24
N LYS A 131 -17.16 23.45 3.24
CA LYS A 131 -17.35 22.04 3.59
C LYS A 131 -18.70 21.88 4.30
N ALA A 132 -19.74 21.50 3.57
CA ALA A 132 -20.99 21.05 4.17
C ALA A 132 -20.70 19.85 5.10
N LYS A 133 -20.99 20.01 6.39
CA LYS A 133 -20.92 18.91 7.37
C LYS A 133 -22.03 17.93 7.05
N PHE A 134 -21.70 16.81 6.40
CA PHE A 134 -22.66 15.71 6.23
C PHE A 134 -22.82 14.99 7.58
N GLY A 135 -23.87 15.35 8.30
CA GLY A 135 -24.45 14.51 9.33
C GLY A 135 -24.95 13.21 8.70
N SER A 136 -24.84 12.13 9.47
CA SER A 136 -25.44 10.82 9.20
C SER A 136 -26.80 10.93 8.51
N PHE A 137 -26.94 10.37 7.31
CA PHE A 137 -28.13 9.70 6.72
C PHE A 137 -28.12 9.81 5.18
N GLY A 138 -28.17 8.65 4.51
CA GLY A 138 -28.74 8.56 3.16
C GLY A 138 -27.75 8.58 2.00
N SER A 139 -27.62 7.43 1.34
CA SER A 139 -27.01 7.26 0.03
C SER A 139 -27.69 8.13 -1.04
N ARG A 140 -26.92 8.93 -1.78
CA ARG A 140 -27.16 9.16 -3.20
C ARG A 140 -25.87 9.61 -3.88
N ALA A 141 -25.61 8.98 -5.02
CA ALA A 141 -24.45 9.22 -5.87
C ALA A 141 -24.33 10.71 -6.22
N ALA A 142 -23.38 11.39 -5.59
CA ALA A 142 -22.87 12.66 -6.08
C ALA A 142 -21.57 12.33 -6.82
N GLN A 143 -21.65 12.43 -8.15
CA GLN A 143 -20.56 12.50 -9.10
C GLN A 143 -19.35 13.21 -8.46
N ARG A 144 -18.37 12.44 -7.99
CA ARG A 144 -17.06 12.99 -7.63
C ARG A 144 -16.38 13.33 -8.94
N GLN A 145 -16.67 14.50 -9.50
CA GLN A 145 -15.75 15.12 -10.43
C GLN A 145 -14.53 15.52 -9.60
N SER A 146 -13.61 14.57 -9.44
CA SER A 146 -12.21 14.93 -9.25
C SER A 146 -11.90 15.85 -10.43
N SER A 147 -11.60 17.11 -10.15
CA SER A 147 -10.94 17.99 -11.10
C SER A 147 -9.58 17.36 -11.42
N MET A 148 -9.60 16.43 -12.37
CA MET A 148 -8.48 15.71 -12.95
C MET A 148 -8.37 16.11 -14.43
N HIS A 149 -8.43 17.41 -14.66
CA HIS A 149 -7.95 18.07 -15.87
C HIS A 149 -7.26 19.31 -15.28
N THR A 150 -5.96 19.36 -15.03
CA THR A 150 -4.87 19.35 -16.00
C THR A 150 -3.56 19.20 -15.21
N ALA A 151 -2.89 18.07 -15.35
CA ALA A 151 -1.47 17.97 -15.02
C ALA A 151 -0.84 17.07 -16.08
N SER A 152 -0.82 17.60 -17.31
CA SER A 152 0.09 17.09 -18.32
C SER A 152 1.46 17.69 -18.03
N GLU A 153 2.49 16.84 -17.95
CA GLU A 153 3.87 17.23 -17.69
C GLU A 153 4.51 18.03 -18.87
N PHE A 154 3.76 18.21 -19.96
CA PHE A 154 4.19 18.89 -21.18
C PHE A 154 3.48 20.22 -21.45
N ASP A 155 2.61 20.70 -20.55
CA ASP A 155 1.91 21.96 -20.77
C ASP A 155 2.81 23.14 -20.36
N SER A 156 3.50 23.71 -21.34
CA SER A 156 4.34 24.90 -21.19
C SER A 156 3.46 26.06 -20.69
N GLY A 157 3.49 26.34 -19.39
CA GLY A 157 2.63 27.30 -18.70
C GLY A 157 2.69 28.74 -19.22
N LEU A 158 2.09 28.99 -20.37
CA LEU A 158 1.81 30.29 -20.95
C LEU A 158 0.30 30.37 -21.17
N SER A 159 -0.35 31.32 -20.49
CA SER A 159 -1.80 31.52 -20.60
C SER A 159 -2.17 31.99 -22.01
N THR A 160 -3.17 31.34 -22.62
CA THR A 160 -3.84 31.89 -23.81
C THR A 160 -4.55 33.19 -23.42
N LEU A 161 -4.15 34.31 -24.04
CA LEU A 161 -4.87 35.58 -23.99
C LEU A 161 -6.26 35.38 -24.59
N ASP A 162 -7.29 35.28 -23.75
CA ASP A 162 -8.68 35.31 -24.20
C ASP A 162 -9.06 36.74 -24.60
N GLN A 163 -9.18 37.00 -25.90
CA GLN A 163 -9.90 38.16 -26.40
C GLN A 163 -11.39 37.82 -26.41
N SER A 164 -12.13 38.22 -25.36
CA SER A 164 -13.59 38.24 -25.41
C SER A 164 -14.13 39.63 -25.00
N GLN A 165 -14.56 40.39 -26.02
CA GLN A 165 -15.22 41.69 -25.90
C GLN A 165 -16.64 41.54 -25.30
N PRO A 166 -17.09 42.42 -24.38
CA PRO A 166 -18.44 42.35 -23.83
C PRO A 166 -19.48 43.00 -24.76
N LYS A 167 -20.47 42.23 -25.23
CA LYS A 167 -21.67 42.74 -25.92
C LYS A 167 -22.72 43.19 -24.90
N ASN A 168 -22.95 44.49 -24.80
CA ASN A 168 -24.00 45.08 -23.98
C ASN A 168 -25.37 45.00 -24.71
N LYS A 169 -26.33 44.22 -24.22
CA LYS A 169 -27.73 44.21 -24.71
C LYS A 169 -28.61 45.04 -23.76
N LYS A 170 -29.06 46.21 -24.25
CA LYS A 170 -30.11 47.03 -23.62
C LYS A 170 -31.41 46.23 -23.49
N LYS A 171 -31.95 46.11 -22.28
CA LYS A 171 -33.37 45.77 -22.07
C LYS A 171 -34.17 47.07 -21.96
N LYS A 172 -35.01 47.35 -22.95
CA LYS A 172 -36.19 48.20 -22.79
C LYS A 172 -37.23 47.38 -22.03
N ASN A 173 -37.88 47.97 -21.04
CA ASN A 173 -39.25 47.62 -20.71
C ASN A 173 -40.04 48.87 -20.34
N LYS A 174 -41.33 48.71 -20.60
CA LYS A 174 -42.42 49.64 -20.86
C LYS A 174 -42.84 50.48 -19.66
#